data_AF-A0A1Q7PXN3-F1
#
_entry.id   AF-A0A1Q7PXN3-F1
#
_cell.length_a   1.000
_cell.length_b   1.000
_cell.length_c   1.000
_cell.angle_alpha   90.00
_cell.angle_beta   90.00
_cell.angle_gamma   90.00
#
_symmetry.space_group_name_H-M   'P 1'
#
loop_
_entity.id
_entity.type
_entity.pdbx_description
1 polymer ?
#
loop_
_entity_poly.entity_id
_entity_poly.type
_entity_poly.pdbx_seq_one_letter_code
_entity_poly.pdbx_strand_id
1 'polypeptide(L)' 'MKEMDLISYEKLGRSRVLRTTITFADYFNLNHDPLLMKKELKNVLDLTNQPQAQTADASEPAEQSGS' A
#
# COMPACT_ATOMS: atom_id res chain seq x y z
N MET A 1 14.48 11.10 -2.68
CA MET A 1 14.23 9.65 -2.84
C MET A 1 15.17 9.02 -3.84
N LYS A 2 15.02 9.24 -5.17
CA LYS A 2 15.95 8.67 -6.17
C LYS A 2 17.37 9.23 -6.05
N GLU A 3 17.51 10.53 -5.80
CA GLU A 3 18.82 11.19 -5.60
C GLU A 3 19.58 10.70 -4.35
N MET A 4 18.85 10.15 -3.37
CA MET A 4 19.39 9.57 -2.15
C MET A 4 19.60 8.05 -2.29
N ASP A 5 19.47 7.52 -3.50
CA ASP A 5 19.51 6.09 -3.82
C ASP A 5 18.51 5.24 -3.00
N LEU A 6 17.37 5.79 -2.60
CA LEU A 6 16.34 5.04 -1.86
C LEU A 6 15.42 4.23 -2.79
N ILE A 7 15.29 4.66 -4.05
CA ILE A 7 14.44 4.00 -5.03
C ILE A 7 15.11 3.94 -6.39
N SER A 8 14.82 2.87 -7.13
CA SER A 8 15.28 2.70 -8.51
C SER A 8 14.10 2.40 -9.43
N TYR A 9 14.29 2.65 -10.73
CA TYR A 9 13.33 2.30 -11.77
C TYR A 9 13.96 1.32 -12.74
N GLU A 10 13.31 0.18 -12.92
CA GLU A 10 13.68 -0.85 -13.88
C GLU A 10 12.77 -0.74 -15.11
N LYS A 11 13.35 -0.66 -16.31
CA LYS A 11 12.55 -0.55 -17.55
C LYS A 11 12.02 -1.93 -17.93
N LEU A 12 10.70 -2.04 -18.07
CA LEU A 12 10.03 -3.24 -18.53
C LEU A 12 9.26 -2.93 -19.82
N GLY A 13 9.99 -2.91 -20.95
CA GLY A 13 9.44 -2.52 -22.25
C GLY A 13 9.00 -1.06 -22.27
N ARG A 14 7.68 -0.83 -22.34
CA ARG A 14 7.07 0.51 -22.30
C ARG A 14 6.75 0.99 -20.87
N SER A 15 6.73 0.10 -19.89
CA SER A 15 6.48 0.43 -18.49
C SER A 15 7.78 0.51 -17.69
N ARG A 16 7.67 0.99 -16.45
CA ARG A 16 8.78 1.04 -15.48
C ARG A 16 8.30 0.44 -14.17
N VAL A 17 9.14 -0.37 -13.55
CA VAL A 17 8.92 -0.93 -12.22
C VAL A 17 9.68 -0.09 -11.21
N LEU A 18 8.97 0.44 -10.23
CA LEU A 18 9.58 1.09 -9.08
C LEU A 18 10.06 0.03 -8.09
N ARG A 19 11.32 0.14 -7.64
CA ARG A 19 11.94 -0.76 -6.66
C ARG A 19 12.52 0.05 -5.52
N THR A 20 12.54 -0.53 -4.33
CA THR A 20 13.38 -0.10 -3.21
C THR A 20 14.79 -0.63 -3.39
N THR A 21 15.78 0.08 -2.86
CA THR A 21 17.20 -0.31 -2.91
C THR A 21 17.66 -0.89 -1.57
N ILE A 22 18.92 -1.29 -1.49
CA ILE A 22 19.55 -1.68 -0.22
C ILE A 22 19.66 -0.45 0.71
N THR A 23 20.02 0.71 0.16
CA THR A 23 20.09 1.97 0.92
C THR A 23 18.75 2.37 1.51
N PHE A 24 17.63 2.01 0.88
CA PHE A 24 16.30 2.15 1.49
C PHE A 24 16.19 1.37 2.79
N ALA A 25 16.61 0.10 2.79
CA ALA A 25 16.53 -0.76 3.96
C ALA A 25 17.41 -0.21 5.09
N ASP A 26 18.63 0.24 4.78
CA ASP A 26 19.52 0.88 5.76
C ASP A 26 18.91 2.18 6.33
N TYR A 27 18.36 3.03 5.47
CA TYR A 27 17.82 4.32 5.87
C TYR A 27 16.60 4.21 6.80
N PHE A 28 15.72 3.24 6.55
CA PHE A 28 14.53 2.98 7.38
C PHE A 28 14.76 1.90 8.44
N ASN A 29 15.99 1.40 8.57
CA ASN A 29 16.37 0.35 9.50
C ASN A 29 15.50 -0.92 9.36
N LEU A 30 15.19 -1.29 8.11
CA LEU A 30 14.41 -2.46 7.71
C LEU A 30 15.31 -3.62 7.30
N ASN A 31 14.73 -4.80 7.11
CA ASN A 31 15.45 -5.95 6.57
C ASN A 31 15.86 -5.73 5.10
N HIS A 32 17.01 -6.25 4.71
CA HIS A 32 17.50 -6.22 3.32
C HIS A 32 16.83 -7.26 2.44
N ASP A 33 16.25 -8.31 3.03
CA ASP A 33 15.46 -9.30 2.32
C ASP A 33 14.10 -8.70 1.88
N PRO A 34 13.77 -8.68 0.58
CA PRO A 34 12.55 -8.04 0.07
C PRO A 34 11.25 -8.66 0.59
N LEU A 35 11.22 -9.96 0.92
CA LEU A 35 10.03 -10.62 1.48
C LEU A 35 9.81 -10.17 2.93
N LEU A 36 10.88 -10.13 3.73
CA LEU A 36 10.83 -9.67 5.11
C LEU A 36 10.53 -8.17 5.19
N MET A 37 11.21 -7.36 4.39
CA MET A 37 10.97 -5.92 4.30
C MET A 37 9.51 -5.60 3.94
N LYS A 38 8.91 -6.36 3.01
CA LYS A 38 7.49 -6.21 2.68
C LYS A 38 6.57 -6.52 3.86
N LYS A 39 6.93 -7.52 4.69
CA LYS A 39 6.18 -7.86 5.90
C LYS A 39 6.29 -6.75 6.95
N GLU A 40 7.50 -6.23 7.17
CA GLU A 40 7.75 -5.12 8.10
C GLU A 40 7.00 -3.86 7.68
N LEU A 41 7.06 -3.48 6.40
CA LEU A 41 6.32 -2.35 5.86
C LEU A 41 4.81 -2.48 6.04
N LYS A 42 4.24 -3.67 5.86
CA LYS A 42 2.81 -3.89 6.09
C LYS A 42 2.41 -3.63 7.53
N ASN A 43 3.26 -4.02 8.48
CA ASN A 43 3.02 -3.79 9.90
C ASN A 43 3.16 -2.29 10.26
N VAL A 44 4.20 -1.63 9.75
CA VAL A 44 4.45 -0.19 10.01
C VAL A 44 3.35 0.69 9.41
N LEU A 45 2.84 0.33 8.24
CA LEU A 45 1.79 1.08 7.53
C LEU A 45 0.38 0.67 7.97
N ASP A 46 0.24 -0.20 8.97
CA ASP A 46 -1.03 -0.79 9.45
C ASP A 46 -1.95 -1.26 8.31
N LEU A 47 -1.35 -1.78 7.23
CA LEU A 47 -2.07 -2.29 6.06
C LEU A 47 -2.78 -3.62 6.37
N THR A 48 -2.65 -4.12 7.59
CA THR A 48 -3.32 -5.32 8.10
C THR A 48 -4.71 -5.02 8.65
N ASN A 49 -5.02 -3.77 9.00
CA ASN A 49 -6.32 -3.34 9.53
C ASN A 49 -7.03 -2.35 8.61
N GLN A 50 -7.15 -2.65 7.31
CA GLN A 50 -8.16 -2.00 6.49
C GLN A 50 -9.49 -2.73 6.72
N PRO A 51 -10.44 -2.21 7.53
CA PRO A 51 -11.82 -2.62 7.37
C PRO A 51 -12.18 -2.31 5.92
N GLN A 52 -12.54 -3.33 5.14
CA GLN A 52 -13.12 -3.15 3.82
C GLN A 52 -14.17 -2.06 3.94
N ALA A 53 -14.01 -0.98 3.16
CA ALA A 53 -15.00 0.09 3.10
C ALA A 53 -16.38 -0.56 2.90
N GLN A 54 -17.25 -0.41 3.90
CA GLN A 54 -18.63 -0.85 3.85
C GLN A 54 -19.35 0.01 2.82
N THR A 55 -19.37 -0.45 1.57
CA THR A 55 -20.26 0.07 0.53
C THR A 55 -21.47 -0.86 0.44
N ALA A 56 -22.43 -0.66 1.34
CA ALA A 56 -23.84 -1.09 1.29
C ALA A 56 -24.37 -0.84 2.73
N ASP A 57 -25.20 0.16 2.99
CA ASP A 57 -26.62 0.11 2.63
C ASP A 57 -27.16 1.56 2.58
N ALA A 58 -27.38 2.07 1.37
CA ALA A 58 -28.35 3.13 1.15
C ALA A 58 -29.61 2.44 0.65
N SER A 59 -30.34 1.76 1.55
CA SER A 59 -31.73 1.40 1.31
C SER A 59 -32.59 2.47 1.96
N GLU A 60 -33.08 3.39 1.12
CA GLU A 60 -34.12 4.37 1.42
C GLU A 60 -35.25 3.78 2.28
N PRO A 61 -35.72 4.46 3.34
CA PRO A 61 -37.01 4.15 3.91
C PRO A 61 -38.08 4.60 2.91
N ALA A 62 -38.63 3.64 2.16
CA ALA A 62 -39.80 3.84 1.34
C ALA A 62 -40.97 4.34 2.21
N GLU A 63 -41.41 5.55 1.88
CA GLU A 63 -42.72 6.17 2.08
C GLU A 63 -43.78 5.30 2.76
N GLN A 64 -44.11 5.64 4.00
CA GLN A 64 -45.38 5.24 4.61
C GLN A 64 -46.44 6.29 4.27
N SER A 65 -47.08 6.13 3.10
CA SER A 65 -48.33 6.78 2.75
C SER A 65 -49.45 5.74 2.66
N GLY A 66 -50.51 5.95 3.45
CA GLY A 66 -51.86 5.48 3.12
C GLY A 66 -52.34 4.19 3.78
N SER A 67 -53.19 4.33 4.79
CA SER A 67 -54.60 3.89 4.77
C SER A 67 -55.34 4.44 6.00
#